data_AF-A0A7S2MM70-F1
#
_entry.id   AF-A0A7S2MM70-F1
#
_cell.length_a   1.000
_cell.length_b   1.000
_cell.length_c   1.000
_cell.angle_alpha   90.00
_cell.angle_beta   90.00
_cell.angle_gamma   90.00
#
_symmetry.space_group_name_H-M   'P 1'
#
loop_
_entity.id
_entity.type
_entity.pdbx_description
1 polymer ?
#
loop_
_entity_poly.entity_id
_entity_poly.type
_entity_poly.pdbx_seq_one_letter_code
_entity_poly.pdbx_strand_id
1 'polypeptide(L)'
;QSPAASSGGVRLPALGSSAEPPEEEPRTWVHDIFQGYLVNQMKCLCCENVTVRRETFLDLSVDIERHTSVAACLRAFESTELLRAGNKFFCDTCACLQEAEKRLRVYQLPSVLTL
;
A
#
# COMPACT_ATOMS: atom_id res chain seq x y z
N GLN A 1 34.07 -24.44 -19.48
CA GLN A 1 34.60 -23.30 -18.72
C GLN A 1 33.41 -22.47 -18.27
N SER A 2 33.11 -22.52 -16.97
CA SER A 2 32.21 -21.58 -16.31
C SER A 2 32.91 -20.21 -16.16
N PRO A 3 32.20 -19.16 -15.73
CA PRO A 3 32.11 -18.94 -14.29
C PRO A 3 30.68 -18.67 -13.79
N ALA A 4 30.52 -18.92 -12.49
CA ALA A 4 29.31 -18.79 -11.72
C ALA A 4 28.95 -17.32 -11.45
N ALA A 5 27.65 -17.02 -11.38
CA ALA A 5 27.11 -15.94 -10.59
C ALA A 5 26.07 -16.54 -9.64
N SER A 6 26.50 -16.78 -8.41
CA SER A 6 25.67 -17.14 -7.26
C SER A 6 24.75 -15.98 -6.93
N SER A 7 23.48 -16.03 -7.35
CA SER A 7 22.45 -15.17 -6.77
C SER A 7 21.97 -15.81 -5.47
N GLY A 8 22.59 -15.37 -4.36
CA GLY A 8 22.06 -15.56 -3.03
C GLY A 8 20.69 -14.91 -2.94
N GLY A 9 19.64 -15.69 -3.19
CA GLY A 9 18.27 -15.28 -2.95
C GLY A 9 18.07 -15.13 -1.45
N VAL A 10 17.90 -13.91 -0.98
CA VAL A 10 17.35 -13.65 0.34
C VAL A 10 15.94 -14.26 0.34
N ARG A 11 15.80 -15.43 0.97
CA ARG A 11 14.49 -16.00 1.30
C ARG A 11 13.85 -15.07 2.31
N LEU A 12 12.96 -14.20 1.85
CA LEU A 12 11.95 -13.60 2.71
C LEU A 12 11.14 -14.76 3.31
N PRO A 13 10.94 -14.80 4.64
CA PRO A 13 10.16 -15.85 5.25
C PRO A 13 8.73 -15.80 4.69
N ALA A 14 8.24 -16.94 4.24
CA ALA A 14 6.82 -17.14 4.01
C ALA A 14 6.10 -16.81 5.31
N LEU A 15 5.28 -15.75 5.32
CA LEU A 15 4.43 -15.45 6.45
C LEU A 15 3.43 -16.60 6.59
N GLY A 16 3.67 -17.41 7.62
CA GLY A 16 2.85 -18.56 7.96
C GLY A 16 1.42 -18.13 8.26
N SER A 17 0.52 -19.00 7.82
CA SER A 17 -0.88 -19.03 8.21
C SER A 17 -0.98 -19.33 9.71
N SER A 18 -1.17 -18.26 10.50
CA SER A 18 -1.91 -18.30 11.76
C SER A 18 -2.61 -16.96 11.86
N ALA A 19 -3.83 -16.90 11.34
CA ALA A 19 -4.68 -15.73 11.44
C ALA A 19 -5.23 -15.64 12.88
N GLU A 20 -4.34 -15.31 13.82
CA GLU A 20 -4.74 -14.64 15.04
C GLU A 20 -5.38 -13.32 14.58
N PRO A 21 -6.63 -12.99 14.96
CA PRO A 21 -7.18 -11.68 14.65
C PRO A 21 -6.21 -10.63 15.24
N PRO A 22 -5.87 -9.56 14.49
CA PRO A 22 -5.03 -8.52 15.03
C PRO A 22 -5.68 -8.04 16.34
N GLU A 23 -4.95 -8.15 17.46
CA GLU A 23 -5.38 -7.58 18.73
C GLU A 23 -5.70 -6.11 18.46
N GLU A 24 -6.99 -5.74 18.53
CA GLU A 24 -7.41 -4.37 18.25
C GLU A 24 -6.78 -3.46 19.32
N GLU A 25 -5.85 -2.60 18.90
CA GLU A 25 -5.27 -1.61 19.81
C GLU A 25 -6.41 -0.82 20.48
N PRO A 26 -6.36 -0.63 21.81
CA PRO A 26 -7.45 -0.02 22.55
C PRO A 26 -7.72 1.39 22.02
N ARG A 27 -8.97 1.62 21.60
CA ARG A 27 -9.39 2.92 21.08
C ARG A 27 -9.30 3.99 22.17
N THR A 28 -8.64 5.09 21.85
CA THR A 28 -8.35 6.24 22.71
C THR A 28 -8.92 7.51 22.09
N TRP A 29 -8.96 8.60 22.85
CA TRP A 29 -9.38 9.91 22.35
C TRP A 29 -8.53 10.40 21.15
N VAL A 30 -7.28 9.94 21.03
CA VAL A 30 -6.42 10.23 19.87
C VAL A 30 -7.03 9.65 18.60
N HIS A 31 -7.55 8.42 18.68
CA HIS A 31 -8.20 7.77 17.55
C HIS A 31 -9.53 8.46 17.19
N ASP A 32 -10.24 9.05 18.15
CA ASP A 32 -11.49 9.77 17.86
C ASP A 32 -11.26 11.10 17.14
N ILE A 33 -10.11 11.75 17.37
CA ILE A 33 -9.78 13.04 16.77
C ILE A 33 -9.01 12.88 15.45
N PHE A 34 -7.99 12.02 15.44
CA PHE A 34 -6.97 11.97 14.38
C PHE A 34 -7.06 10.74 13.48
N GLN A 35 -7.86 9.72 13.82
CA GLN A 35 -7.92 8.51 12.99
C GLN A 35 -8.82 8.72 11.78
N GLY A 36 -8.23 8.55 10.60
CA GLY A 36 -8.95 8.35 9.35
C GLY A 36 -8.79 6.92 8.83
N TYR A 37 -9.38 6.68 7.67
CA TYR A 37 -9.26 5.41 6.95
C TYR A 37 -8.81 5.66 5.52
N LEU A 38 -7.84 4.89 5.08
CA LEU A 38 -7.41 4.75 3.70
C LEU A 38 -7.95 3.45 3.10
N VAL A 39 -8.06 3.45 1.78
CA VAL A 39 -8.26 2.25 0.99
C VAL A 39 -7.07 2.08 0.06
N ASN A 40 -6.36 0.97 0.23
CA ASN A 40 -5.29 0.50 -0.62
C ASN A 40 -5.86 -0.49 -1.63
N GLN A 41 -5.85 -0.10 -2.91
CA GLN A 41 -6.37 -0.88 -4.02
C GLN A 41 -5.19 -1.39 -4.86
N MET A 42 -5.18 -2.68 -5.15
CA MET A 42 -4.22 -3.32 -6.04
C MET A 42 -4.95 -4.04 -7.16
N LYS A 43 -4.67 -3.70 -8.42
CA LYS A 43 -5.24 -4.36 -9.60
C LYS A 43 -4.14 -5.08 -10.36
N CYS A 44 -4.24 -6.39 -10.51
CA CYS A 44 -3.35 -7.15 -11.39
C CYS A 44 -3.65 -6.83 -12.86
N LEU A 45 -2.63 -6.53 -13.66
CA LEU A 45 -2.83 -6.24 -15.10
C LEU A 45 -2.90 -7.49 -15.98
N CYS A 46 -2.59 -8.67 -15.45
CA CYS A 46 -2.70 -9.93 -16.18
C CYS A 46 -4.10 -10.57 -16.08
N CYS A 47 -4.66 -10.64 -14.87
CA CYS A 47 -5.96 -11.28 -14.63
C CYS A 47 -7.07 -10.30 -14.22
N GLU A 48 -6.76 -9.00 -14.13
CA GLU A 48 -7.68 -7.93 -13.71
C GLU A 48 -8.27 -8.05 -12.31
N ASN A 49 -7.85 -9.04 -11.51
CA ASN A 49 -8.28 -9.18 -10.13
C ASN A 49 -7.88 -7.95 -9.31
N VAL A 50 -8.85 -7.42 -8.56
CA VAL A 50 -8.68 -6.24 -7.70
C VAL A 50 -8.75 -6.67 -6.25
N THR A 51 -7.69 -6.44 -5.49
CA THR A 51 -7.70 -6.56 -4.03
C THR A 51 -7.83 -5.17 -3.41
N VAL A 52 -8.60 -5.10 -2.34
CA VAL A 52 -8.90 -3.86 -1.62
C VAL A 52 -8.67 -4.11 -0.15
N ARG A 53 -7.81 -3.30 0.47
CA ARG A 53 -7.54 -3.34 1.90
C ARG A 53 -7.86 -1.99 2.52
N ARG A 54 -8.58 -2.01 3.63
CA ARG A 54 -8.81 -0.81 4.45
C ARG A 54 -7.70 -0.72 5.49
N GLU A 55 -7.16 0.47 5.65
CA GLU A 55 -6.05 0.77 6.55
C GLU A 55 -6.41 2.01 7.37
N THR A 56 -6.05 2.04 8.66
CA THR A 56 -6.22 3.22 9.51
C THR A 56 -4.97 4.08 9.44
N PHE A 57 -5.13 5.39 9.60
CA PHE A 57 -4.00 6.32 9.70
C PHE A 57 -4.27 7.37 10.78
N LEU A 58 -3.21 7.90 11.40
CA LEU A 58 -3.27 9.03 12.32
C LEU A 58 -2.68 10.31 11.70
N ASP A 59 -1.80 10.15 10.71
CA ASP A 59 -1.21 11.19 9.89
C ASP A 59 -1.17 10.77 8.41
N LEU A 60 -1.21 11.74 7.51
CA LEU A 60 -1.17 11.51 6.07
C LEU A 60 0.11 12.08 5.49
N SER A 61 1.08 11.21 5.23
CA SER A 61 2.31 11.60 4.53
C SER A 61 2.02 11.94 3.06
N VAL A 62 2.26 13.19 2.67
CA VAL A 62 2.05 13.69 1.31
C VAL A 62 3.36 14.16 0.70
N ASP A 63 3.68 13.67 -0.50
CA ASP A 63 4.82 14.14 -1.26
C ASP A 63 4.60 15.59 -1.73
N ILE A 64 5.54 16.48 -1.39
CA ILE A 64 5.45 17.90 -1.74
C ILE A 64 6.20 18.18 -3.05
N GLU A 65 5.44 18.58 -4.06
CA GLU A 65 6.00 19.04 -5.33
C GLU A 65 6.23 20.56 -5.33
N ARG A 66 7.41 20.99 -5.77
CA ARG A 66 7.78 22.42 -5.80
C ARG A 66 6.83 23.20 -6.71
N HIS A 67 6.52 24.43 -6.31
CA HIS A 67 5.67 25.36 -7.08
C HIS A 67 4.22 24.86 -7.29
N THR A 68 3.74 23.95 -6.44
CA THR A 68 2.35 23.49 -6.43
C THR A 68 1.66 23.78 -5.10
N SER A 69 0.33 23.65 -5.05
CA SER A 69 -0.43 23.80 -3.82
C SER A 69 -0.58 22.47 -3.08
N VAL A 70 -0.80 22.52 -1.75
CA VAL A 70 -1.10 21.33 -0.94
C VAL A 70 -2.30 20.56 -1.50
N ALA A 71 -3.32 21.26 -1.98
CA ALA A 71 -4.47 20.63 -2.64
C ALA A 71 -4.08 19.85 -3.90
N ALA A 72 -3.07 20.30 -4.66
CA ALA A 72 -2.54 19.54 -5.78
C ALA A 72 -1.77 18.30 -5.32
N CYS A 73 -0.93 18.44 -4.29
CA CYS A 73 -0.20 17.32 -3.71
C CYS A 73 -1.15 16.24 -3.15
N LEU A 74 -2.24 16.63 -2.49
CA LEU A 74 -3.28 15.70 -2.02
C LEU A 74 -4.03 15.00 -3.15
N ARG A 75 -4.20 15.65 -4.31
CA ARG A 75 -4.73 14.96 -5.51
C ARG A 75 -3.73 13.96 -6.07
N ALA A 76 -2.44 14.29 -6.04
CA ALA A 76 -1.37 13.39 -6.47
C ALA A 76 -1.18 12.20 -5.51
N PHE A 77 -1.43 12.37 -4.21
CA PHE A 77 -1.42 11.30 -3.22
C PHE A 77 -2.35 10.14 -3.63
N GLU A 78 -3.51 10.45 -4.22
CA GLU A 78 -4.44 9.43 -4.70
C GLU A 78 -4.19 8.94 -6.13
N SER A 79 -3.02 9.24 -6.71
CA SER A 79 -2.66 8.79 -8.05
C SER A 79 -2.45 7.27 -8.10
N THR A 80 -2.58 6.72 -9.30
CA THR A 80 -2.28 5.31 -9.55
C THR A 80 -0.78 5.15 -9.82
N GLU A 81 -0.13 4.32 -9.02
CA GLU A 81 1.25 3.88 -9.20
C GLU A 81 1.27 2.58 -10.03
N LEU A 82 2.13 2.51 -11.06
CA LEU A 82 2.33 1.31 -11.86
C LEU A 82 3.52 0.48 -11.34
N LEU A 83 3.21 -0.70 -10.82
CA LEU A 83 4.16 -1.69 -10.34
C LEU A 83 4.69 -2.54 -11.50
N ARG A 84 5.94 -2.30 -11.92
CA ARG A 84 6.56 -2.95 -13.09
C ARG A 84 8.04 -3.25 -12.88
N ALA A 85 8.63 -3.98 -13.84
CA ALA A 85 10.05 -4.37 -13.83
C ALA A 85 10.48 -5.07 -12.52
N GLY A 86 11.33 -4.44 -11.70
CA GLY A 86 11.81 -4.98 -10.43
C GLY A 86 10.83 -4.84 -9.26
N ASN A 87 9.77 -4.04 -9.40
CA ASN A 87 8.78 -3.76 -8.36
C ASN A 87 7.42 -4.41 -8.68
N LYS A 88 7.42 -5.66 -9.17
CA LYS A 88 6.19 -6.38 -9.53
C LYS A 88 5.45 -6.89 -8.29
N PHE A 89 4.13 -6.96 -8.39
CA PHE A 89 3.24 -7.50 -7.35
C PHE A 89 3.07 -9.02 -7.52
N PHE A 90 3.09 -9.78 -6.43
CA PHE A 90 2.73 -11.20 -6.48
C PHE A 90 1.22 -11.36 -6.46
N CYS A 91 0.64 -11.85 -7.56
CA CYS A 91 -0.79 -12.06 -7.67
C CYS A 91 -1.17 -13.48 -7.25
N ASP A 92 -2.00 -13.63 -6.22
CA ASP A 92 -2.46 -14.93 -5.71
C ASP A 92 -3.25 -15.73 -6.76
N THR A 93 -4.02 -15.04 -7.60
CA THR A 93 -4.81 -15.67 -8.69
C THR A 93 -3.92 -16.19 -9.81
N CYS A 94 -2.84 -15.48 -10.15
CA CYS A 94 -1.88 -15.92 -11.17
C CYS A 94 -0.78 -16.82 -10.60
N ALA A 95 -0.62 -16.84 -9.28
CA ALA A 95 0.46 -17.48 -8.54
C ALA A 95 1.88 -17.08 -9.01
N CYS A 96 2.06 -15.85 -9.49
CA CYS A 96 3.34 -15.34 -9.97
C CYS A 96 3.45 -13.80 -9.89
N LEU A 97 4.66 -13.26 -10.11
CA LEU A 97 4.93 -11.82 -10.15
C LEU A 97 4.37 -11.19 -11.42
N GLN A 98 3.48 -10.22 -11.25
CA GLN A 98 2.79 -9.53 -12.33
C GLN A 98 2.92 -8.02 -12.21
N GLU A 99 2.72 -7.36 -13.35
CA GLU A 99 2.50 -5.92 -13.35
C GLU A 99 1.13 -5.60 -12.74
N ALA A 100 1.07 -4.51 -11.98
CA ALA A 100 -0.13 -4.13 -11.25
C ALA A 100 -0.26 -2.62 -11.13
N GLU A 101 -1.50 -2.16 -10.97
CA GLU A 101 -1.82 -0.79 -10.59
C GLU A 101 -2.10 -0.75 -9.09
N LYS A 102 -1.36 0.08 -8.36
CA LYS A 102 -1.58 0.35 -6.94
C LYS A 102 -2.15 1.75 -6.77
N ARG A 103 -3.17 1.90 -5.93
CA ARG A 103 -3.75 3.21 -5.63
C ARG A 103 -4.18 3.30 -4.17
N LEU A 104 -3.78 4.37 -3.51
CA LEU A 104 -4.22 4.70 -2.15
C LEU A 104 -5.28 5.80 -2.23
N ARG A 105 -6.33 5.73 -1.41
CA ARG A 105 -7.40 6.75 -1.39
C ARG A 105 -7.86 7.01 0.02
N VAL A 106 -8.27 8.25 0.30
CA VAL A 106 -8.93 8.57 1.56
C VAL A 106 -10.37 8.06 1.52
N TYR A 107 -10.68 7.11 2.39
CA TYR A 107 -12.03 6.56 2.54
C TYR A 107 -12.84 7.38 3.55
N GLN A 108 -12.22 7.77 4.66
CA GLN A 108 -12.85 8.60 5.68
C GLN A 108 -11.80 9.51 6.31
N LEU A 109 -12.11 10.80 6.37
CA LEU A 109 -11.27 11.81 7.02
C LEU A 109 -11.46 11.80 8.54
N PRO A 110 -10.40 12.08 9.31
CA PRO A 110 -10.51 12.35 10.75
C PRO A 110 -11.15 13.71 11.01
N SER A 111 -11.52 13.96 12.27
CA SER A 111 -12.00 15.28 12.72
C SER A 111 -10.90 16.35 12.57
N VAL A 112 -9.65 15.97 12.83
CA VAL A 112 -8.46 16.80 12.60
C VAL A 112 -7.46 15.97 11.81
N LEU A 113 -7.10 16.46 10.62
CA LEU A 113 -6.10 15.83 9.76
C LEU A 113 -4.72 16.44 10.03
N THR A 114 -3.73 15.58 10.27
CA THR A 114 -2.31 15.94 10.31
C THR A 114 -1.64 15.49 8.99
N LEU A 115 -0.76 16.34 8.46
CA LEU A 115 -0.02 16.16 7.20
C LEU A 115 1.48 16.23 7.46
#